data_AF-A0A175W876-F1
#
_entry.id   AF-A0A175W876-F1
#
_cell.length_a   1.000
_cell.length_b   1.000
_cell.length_c   1.000
_cell.angle_alpha   90.00
_cell.angle_beta   90.00
_cell.angle_gamma   90.00
#
_symmetry.space_group_name_H-M   'P 1'
#
loop_
_entity.id
_entity.type
_entity.pdbx_description
1 polymer ?
#
loop_
_entity_poly.entity_id
_entity_poly.type
_entity_poly.pdbx_seq_one_letter_code
_entity_poly.pdbx_strand_id
1 'polypeptide(L)'
;MRPLAHSALLVAALAVSSASALSFVASAEQGGRQVDASSLGFVPIPPLGHSKHPSRSHHGRKERDTISYSSNWCGASQHSTPANPVTNVFSFFTVPDLTLRPQVPPPQFAAAWVGIDGAECNTTLLQAGVTTIVNSNGGQSASAWWEWYPEAAFNIDGLQVRPGDWMSVNITATDATTGTIVITNAQRGYSVTLVITNGPRLCRVDAEWILEDFYESDEQVAFAHFSEMWFVDAAATTARGNNIGIDGATMVHLQGDDGTVLCSAEGYDNANFVLRSHG
;
A
#
# COMPACT_ATOMS: atom_id res chain seq x y z
N MET A 1 -54.65 -9.01 40.34
CA MET A 1 -53.34 -9.33 40.96
C MET A 1 -52.44 -9.95 39.91
N ARG A 2 -51.45 -9.21 39.39
CA ARG A 2 -50.35 -9.80 38.60
C ARG A 2 -49.03 -9.22 39.13
N PRO A 3 -47.97 -10.04 39.26
CA PRO A 3 -46.85 -9.72 40.15
C PRO A 3 -45.85 -8.77 39.47
N LEU A 4 -45.28 -7.88 40.28
CA LEU A 4 -44.09 -7.11 39.95
C LEU A 4 -42.88 -8.06 39.91
N ALA A 5 -42.24 -8.20 38.75
CA ALA A 5 -40.93 -8.82 38.65
C ALA A 5 -39.84 -7.76 38.89
N HIS A 6 -39.14 -7.88 40.01
CA HIS A 6 -37.96 -7.08 40.33
C HIS A 6 -36.80 -7.50 39.41
N SER A 7 -36.41 -6.64 38.47
CA SER A 7 -35.14 -6.78 37.76
C SER A 7 -34.05 -6.14 38.60
N ALA A 8 -33.17 -6.98 39.16
CA ALA A 8 -31.96 -6.55 39.83
C ALA A 8 -31.02 -5.88 38.82
N LEU A 9 -30.64 -4.63 39.09
CA LEU A 9 -29.56 -3.95 38.37
C LEU A 9 -28.25 -4.70 38.66
N LEU A 10 -27.69 -5.40 37.67
CA LEU A 10 -26.27 -5.72 37.69
C LEU A 10 -25.49 -4.44 37.37
N VAL A 11 -24.77 -3.93 38.36
CA VAL A 11 -23.74 -2.91 38.17
C VAL A 11 -22.57 -3.59 37.46
N ALA A 12 -22.49 -3.46 36.14
CA ALA A 12 -21.29 -3.82 35.40
C ALA A 12 -20.19 -2.83 35.77
N ALA A 13 -19.15 -3.32 36.45
CA ALA A 13 -17.93 -2.56 36.69
C ALA A 13 -17.34 -2.14 35.34
N LEU A 14 -17.23 -0.84 35.10
CA LEU A 14 -16.51 -0.30 33.95
C LEU A 14 -15.02 -0.58 34.14
N ALA A 15 -14.55 -1.72 33.63
CA ALA A 15 -13.14 -1.85 33.29
C ALA A 15 -12.88 -0.93 32.09
N VAL A 16 -12.00 0.03 32.29
CA VAL A 16 -11.57 1.02 31.30
C VAL A 16 -11.07 0.29 30.06
N SER A 17 -11.58 0.74 28.91
CA SER A 17 -11.37 0.25 27.54
C SER A 17 -10.03 -0.46 27.32
N SER A 18 -10.07 -1.75 26.98
CA SER A 18 -9.08 -2.29 26.06
C SER A 18 -9.28 -1.55 24.74
N ALA A 19 -8.26 -0.84 24.24
CA ALA A 19 -8.24 -0.54 22.82
C ALA A 19 -8.39 -1.88 22.10
N SER A 20 -9.47 -2.06 21.33
CA SER A 20 -9.67 -3.27 20.55
C SER A 20 -8.48 -3.42 19.61
N ALA A 21 -7.87 -4.60 19.55
CA ALA A 21 -6.78 -4.86 18.63
C ALA A 21 -7.24 -4.69 17.17
N LEU A 22 -6.31 -4.36 16.27
CA LEU A 22 -6.53 -4.39 14.83
C LEU A 22 -7.20 -5.72 14.46
N SER A 23 -8.30 -5.65 13.73
CA SER A 23 -9.05 -6.84 13.34
C SER A 23 -9.60 -6.69 11.93
N PHE A 24 -9.69 -7.79 11.21
CA PHE A 24 -10.19 -7.79 9.84
C PHE A 24 -11.06 -9.01 9.57
N VAL A 25 -11.98 -8.87 8.61
CA VAL A 25 -12.77 -9.95 8.05
C VAL A 25 -12.48 -10.02 6.55
N ALA A 26 -12.10 -11.20 6.07
CA ALA A 26 -11.82 -11.45 4.67
C ALA A 26 -13.00 -12.11 3.97
N SER A 27 -13.25 -11.70 2.73
CA SER A 27 -14.03 -12.45 1.75
C SER A 27 -13.23 -12.59 0.45
N ALA A 28 -13.56 -13.60 -0.35
CA ALA A 28 -12.82 -13.91 -1.55
C ALA A 28 -13.76 -14.30 -2.69
N GLU A 29 -13.38 -13.93 -3.90
CA GLU A 29 -14.03 -14.37 -5.13
C GLU A 29 -13.03 -15.06 -6.06
N GLN A 30 -13.48 -16.12 -6.73
CA GLN A 30 -12.76 -16.76 -7.82
C GLN A 30 -13.67 -16.89 -9.05
N GLY A 31 -13.25 -16.36 -10.19
CA GLY A 31 -14.04 -16.33 -11.41
C GLY A 31 -15.36 -15.59 -11.26
N GLY A 32 -15.40 -14.54 -10.43
CA GLY A 32 -16.60 -13.74 -10.14
C GLY A 32 -17.64 -14.46 -9.26
N ARG A 33 -17.23 -15.50 -8.52
CA ARG A 33 -18.09 -16.19 -7.55
C ARG A 33 -17.42 -16.18 -6.19
N GLN A 34 -18.21 -15.92 -5.16
CA GLN A 34 -17.77 -16.04 -3.77
C GLN A 34 -17.20 -17.45 -3.51
N VAL A 35 -16.01 -17.50 -2.93
CA VAL A 35 -15.34 -18.72 -2.48
C VAL A 35 -15.05 -18.63 -0.98
N ASP A 36 -14.75 -19.77 -0.37
CA ASP A 36 -14.43 -19.82 1.05
C ASP A 36 -13.10 -19.12 1.34
N ALA A 37 -13.18 -17.95 1.98
CA ALA A 37 -12.02 -17.17 2.38
C ALA A 37 -11.17 -17.83 3.48
N SER A 38 -11.67 -18.87 4.16
CA SER A 38 -10.86 -19.64 5.13
C SER A 38 -9.73 -20.44 4.48
N SER A 39 -9.77 -20.59 3.15
CA SER A 39 -8.65 -21.14 2.37
C SER A 39 -7.49 -20.17 2.21
N LEU A 40 -7.69 -18.88 2.50
CA LEU A 40 -6.62 -17.88 2.53
C LEU A 40 -5.88 -17.94 3.85
N GLY A 41 -4.54 -17.91 3.78
CA GLY A 41 -3.69 -17.72 4.94
C GLY A 41 -3.33 -16.24 5.08
N PHE A 42 -3.38 -15.71 6.29
CA PHE A 42 -2.90 -14.37 6.61
C PHE A 42 -1.68 -14.50 7.51
N VAL A 43 -0.51 -14.57 6.90
CA VAL A 43 0.75 -14.81 7.62
C VAL A 43 1.33 -13.46 8.04
N PRO A 44 1.44 -13.18 9.35
CA PRO A 44 2.03 -11.92 9.81
C PRO A 44 3.51 -11.86 9.42
N ILE A 45 3.91 -10.72 8.89
CA ILE A 45 5.29 -10.32 8.65
C ILE A 45 5.60 -9.28 9.73
N PRO A 46 6.72 -9.40 10.49
CA PRO A 46 7.14 -8.32 11.38
C PRO A 46 7.11 -6.97 10.63
N PRO A 47 6.71 -5.87 11.28
CA PRO A 47 6.56 -4.59 10.61
C PRO A 47 7.85 -4.23 9.87
N LEU A 48 7.70 -3.83 8.61
CA LEU A 48 8.81 -3.37 7.80
C LEU A 48 9.29 -2.05 8.40
N GLY A 49 10.61 -1.87 8.53
CA GLY A 49 11.14 -0.60 9.00
C GLY A 49 10.76 0.50 8.00
N HIS A 50 10.08 1.56 8.43
CA HIS A 50 9.85 2.71 7.56
C HIS A 50 10.94 3.77 7.80
N SER A 51 11.74 4.05 6.77
CA SER A 51 12.53 5.29 6.76
C SER A 51 11.59 6.48 6.64
N LYS A 52 11.80 7.51 7.47
CA LYS A 52 11.02 8.74 7.40
C LYS A 52 11.33 9.44 6.09
N HIS A 53 10.32 9.59 5.23
CA HIS A 53 10.42 10.35 4.00
C HIS A 53 10.87 11.80 4.27
N PRO A 54 12.09 12.24 3.89
CA PRO A 54 12.47 13.64 3.94
C PRO A 54 12.11 14.25 2.60
N SER A 55 10.98 14.96 2.51
CA SER A 55 10.68 15.76 1.32
C SER A 55 11.73 16.86 1.17
N ARG A 56 12.68 16.68 0.25
CA ARG A 56 13.49 17.76 -0.31
C ARG A 56 12.88 18.14 -1.65
N SER A 57 12.04 19.17 -1.66
CA SER A 57 11.49 19.74 -2.89
C SER A 57 12.51 20.67 -3.56
N HIS A 58 12.69 20.52 -4.88
CA HIS A 58 13.34 21.54 -5.70
C HIS A 58 12.26 22.29 -6.51
N HIS A 59 12.06 23.57 -6.20
CA HIS A 59 11.11 24.43 -6.91
C HIS A 59 11.64 24.85 -8.29
N GLY A 60 11.34 24.03 -9.30
CA GLY A 60 11.49 24.34 -10.72
C GLY A 60 10.28 25.10 -11.29
N ARG A 61 10.54 25.95 -12.29
CA ARG A 61 9.66 26.95 -12.89
C ARG A 61 8.44 26.36 -13.64
N LYS A 62 7.22 26.72 -13.19
CA LYS A 62 5.87 26.63 -13.80
C LYS A 62 5.30 25.21 -14.07
N GLU A 63 4.35 24.80 -13.22
CA GLU A 63 3.25 23.83 -13.46
C GLU A 63 3.64 22.44 -13.99
N ARG A 64 4.74 21.87 -13.50
CA ARG A 64 5.03 20.43 -13.59
C ARG A 64 5.22 19.86 -12.19
N ASP A 65 4.86 18.60 -12.03
CA ASP A 65 4.90 17.84 -10.78
C ASP A 65 6.20 18.08 -10.00
N THR A 66 6.09 18.19 -8.67
CA THR A 66 7.28 18.43 -7.84
C THR A 66 8.08 17.13 -7.77
N ILE A 67 9.36 17.16 -8.14
CA ILE A 67 10.24 16.00 -7.96
C ILE A 67 10.83 16.03 -6.54
N SER A 68 10.77 14.89 -5.85
CA SER A 68 11.48 14.65 -4.59
C SER A 68 12.30 13.37 -4.68
N TYR A 69 13.26 13.21 -3.76
CA TYR A 69 14.11 12.03 -3.67
C TYR A 69 13.86 11.30 -2.36
N SER A 70 13.85 9.97 -2.42
CA SER A 70 13.68 9.08 -1.28
C SER A 70 14.76 8.00 -1.29
N SER A 71 15.14 7.53 -0.11
CA SER A 71 16.05 6.38 0.00
C SER A 71 15.34 5.05 -0.26
N ASN A 72 14.00 5.01 -0.20
CA ASN A 72 13.25 3.77 -0.30
C ASN A 72 12.03 3.81 -1.22
N TRP A 73 11.45 4.96 -1.57
CA TRP A 73 10.26 5.01 -2.43
C TRP A 73 10.54 5.52 -3.84
N CYS A 74 9.77 5.03 -4.80
CA CYS A 74 9.69 5.53 -6.17
C CYS A 74 8.22 5.54 -6.64
N GLY A 75 7.67 6.68 -7.02
CA GLY A 75 6.23 6.73 -7.32
C GLY A 75 5.63 8.12 -7.37
N ALA A 76 4.33 8.18 -7.11
CA ALA A 76 3.57 9.42 -6.98
C ALA A 76 2.93 9.49 -5.59
N SER A 77 3.07 10.66 -4.95
CA SER A 77 2.48 11.00 -3.66
C SER A 77 1.60 12.24 -3.84
N GLN A 78 0.28 12.06 -3.73
CA GLN A 78 -0.70 13.13 -3.89
C GLN A 78 -1.22 13.59 -2.54
N HIS A 79 -1.34 14.90 -2.37
CA HIS A 79 -1.73 15.50 -1.10
C HIS A 79 -3.11 16.14 -1.18
N SER A 80 -3.90 15.88 -0.15
CA SER A 80 -5.17 16.54 0.12
C SER A 80 -5.04 17.43 1.37
N THR A 81 -6.17 17.87 1.93
CA THR A 81 -6.13 18.65 3.18
C THR A 81 -7.00 17.97 4.23
N PRO A 82 -6.73 18.16 5.53
CA PRO A 82 -7.61 17.64 6.58
C PRO A 82 -9.07 18.11 6.47
N ALA A 83 -9.34 19.22 5.79
CA ALA A 83 -10.67 19.76 5.52
C ALA A 83 -11.41 19.09 4.34
N ASN A 84 -10.72 18.25 3.57
CA ASN A 84 -11.23 17.46 2.47
C ASN A 84 -10.41 16.16 2.34
N PRO A 85 -10.49 15.26 3.34
CA PRO A 85 -9.61 14.10 3.44
C PRO A 85 -9.82 13.10 2.31
N VAL A 86 -8.78 12.34 1.97
CA VAL A 86 -8.84 11.16 1.12
C VAL A 86 -9.79 10.13 1.75
N THR A 87 -10.73 9.62 0.96
CA THR A 87 -11.64 8.54 1.34
C THR A 87 -11.40 7.26 0.56
N ASN A 88 -10.73 7.37 -0.59
CA ASN A 88 -10.44 6.26 -1.46
C ASN A 88 -9.15 6.50 -2.24
N VAL A 89 -8.39 5.45 -2.51
CA VAL A 89 -7.27 5.43 -3.45
C VAL A 89 -7.29 4.14 -4.27
N PHE A 90 -6.97 4.24 -5.55
CA PHE A 90 -7.08 3.16 -6.51
C PHE A 90 -5.95 3.23 -7.54
N SER A 91 -5.48 2.06 -8.01
CA SER A 91 -4.75 1.93 -9.27
C SER A 91 -4.64 0.47 -9.71
N PHE A 92 -4.40 0.28 -11.00
CA PHE A 92 -3.82 -0.93 -11.55
C PHE A 92 -2.29 -0.81 -11.64
N PHE A 93 -1.57 -1.89 -11.36
CA PHE A 93 -0.13 -1.98 -11.60
C PHE A 93 0.27 -3.43 -11.86
N THR A 94 1.40 -3.65 -12.50
CA THR A 94 1.94 -5.00 -12.67
C THR A 94 2.68 -5.46 -11.43
N VAL A 95 2.57 -6.74 -11.07
CA VAL A 95 3.51 -7.38 -10.14
C VAL A 95 4.93 -7.15 -10.67
N PRO A 96 5.88 -6.62 -9.86
CA PRO A 96 7.22 -6.31 -10.35
C PRO A 96 7.86 -7.52 -11.03
N ASP A 97 8.34 -7.32 -12.25
CA ASP A 97 9.12 -8.30 -12.99
C ASP A 97 10.60 -7.92 -12.91
N LEU A 98 11.36 -8.72 -12.18
CA LEU A 98 12.67 -8.36 -11.69
C LEU A 98 13.80 -9.03 -12.48
N THR A 99 14.93 -8.32 -12.56
CA THR A 99 16.21 -8.89 -12.95
C THR A 99 17.27 -8.53 -11.92
N LEU A 100 18.36 -9.30 -11.87
CA LEU A 100 19.43 -9.06 -10.92
C LEU A 100 20.16 -7.75 -11.24
N ARG A 101 20.13 -6.81 -10.29
CA ARG A 101 21.01 -5.64 -10.24
C ARG A 101 22.46 -6.10 -10.10
N PRO A 102 23.36 -5.74 -11.04
CA PRO A 102 24.76 -6.10 -10.94
C PRO A 102 25.40 -5.58 -9.65
N GLN A 103 26.36 -6.32 -9.09
CA GLN A 103 27.11 -5.96 -7.87
C GLN A 103 26.27 -5.86 -6.59
N VAL A 104 24.98 -6.16 -6.63
CA VAL A 104 24.11 -6.29 -5.45
C VAL A 104 23.86 -7.78 -5.19
N PRO A 105 24.14 -8.32 -3.99
CA PRO A 105 23.93 -9.73 -3.68
C PRO A 105 22.44 -10.15 -3.77
N PRO A 106 22.12 -11.32 -4.33
CA PRO A 106 20.78 -11.90 -4.26
C PRO A 106 20.51 -12.60 -2.90
N PRO A 107 19.23 -12.82 -2.51
CA PRO A 107 18.01 -12.44 -3.26
C PRO A 107 17.82 -10.91 -3.29
N GLN A 108 17.18 -10.43 -4.35
CA GLN A 108 16.83 -9.02 -4.51
C GLN A 108 15.32 -8.84 -4.61
N PHE A 109 14.83 -7.65 -4.31
CA PHE A 109 13.43 -7.40 -4.03
C PHE A 109 12.95 -6.10 -4.67
N ALA A 110 11.64 -6.02 -4.87
CA ALA A 110 10.90 -4.76 -4.99
C ALA A 110 9.44 -5.01 -4.59
N ALA A 111 8.82 -4.02 -3.93
CA ALA A 111 7.41 -4.08 -3.55
C ALA A 111 6.62 -2.97 -4.24
N ALA A 112 5.51 -3.28 -4.90
CA ALA A 112 4.63 -2.27 -5.49
C ALA A 112 3.29 -2.24 -4.75
N TRP A 113 2.84 -1.04 -4.37
CA TRP A 113 1.68 -0.87 -3.51
C TRP A 113 0.94 0.45 -3.76
N VAL A 114 -0.30 0.46 -3.27
CA VAL A 114 -1.17 1.63 -3.22
C VAL A 114 -1.57 1.87 -1.76
N GLY A 115 -1.60 3.13 -1.32
CA GLY A 115 -1.81 3.45 0.10
C GLY A 115 -2.44 4.81 0.38
N ILE A 116 -2.94 4.96 1.61
CA ILE A 116 -3.43 6.22 2.19
C ILE A 116 -2.52 6.61 3.36
N ASP A 117 -2.11 7.88 3.40
CA ASP A 117 -1.10 8.45 4.30
C ASP A 117 0.32 7.92 4.03
N GLY A 118 1.24 8.02 4.98
CA GLY A 118 2.63 7.58 4.87
C GLY A 118 3.64 8.67 4.49
N ALA A 119 3.20 9.73 3.78
CA ALA A 119 4.06 10.84 3.36
C ALA A 119 3.99 12.05 4.31
N GLU A 120 3.07 13.00 4.09
CA GLU A 120 2.88 14.13 5.01
C GLU A 120 2.45 13.62 6.39
N CYS A 121 1.55 12.62 6.41
CA CYS A 121 1.21 11.87 7.60
C CYS A 121 2.00 10.56 7.69
N ASN A 122 3.24 10.65 8.17
CA ASN A 122 4.13 9.49 8.29
C ASN A 122 3.94 8.62 9.56
N THR A 123 2.89 8.85 10.35
CA THR A 123 2.64 8.10 11.60
C THR A 123 1.76 6.86 11.40
N THR A 124 1.21 6.69 10.20
CA THR A 124 0.20 5.67 9.86
C THR A 124 0.21 5.50 8.35
N LEU A 125 -0.05 4.29 7.87
CA LEU A 125 -0.17 4.01 6.44
C LEU A 125 -1.05 2.77 6.27
N LEU A 126 -2.19 2.93 5.61
CA LEU A 126 -3.02 1.80 5.18
C LEU A 126 -2.69 1.50 3.73
N GLN A 127 -2.13 0.33 3.47
CA GLN A 127 -1.60 -0.02 2.16
C GLN A 127 -1.81 -1.49 1.80
N ALA A 128 -1.80 -1.76 0.50
CA ALA A 128 -1.79 -3.12 -0.03
C ALA A 128 -1.03 -3.17 -1.34
N GLY A 129 -0.39 -4.31 -1.58
CA GLY A 129 0.53 -4.45 -2.68
C GLY A 129 0.98 -5.87 -2.90
N VAL A 130 2.08 -5.97 -3.63
CA VAL A 130 2.77 -7.21 -3.93
C VAL A 130 4.27 -7.00 -3.81
N THR A 131 4.97 -8.02 -3.33
CA THR A 131 6.43 -8.05 -3.30
C THR A 131 6.91 -9.16 -4.22
N THR A 132 7.89 -8.86 -5.07
CA THR A 132 8.61 -9.86 -5.87
C THR A 132 10.01 -10.05 -5.33
N ILE A 133 10.48 -11.29 -5.35
CA ILE A 133 11.84 -11.71 -5.00
C ILE A 133 12.48 -12.33 -6.24
N VAL A 134 13.70 -11.94 -6.58
CA VAL A 134 14.53 -12.59 -7.61
C VAL A 134 15.76 -13.25 -6.97
N ASN A 135 15.95 -14.54 -7.26
CA ASN A 135 17.04 -15.34 -6.72
C ASN A 135 18.28 -15.31 -7.63
N SER A 136 19.40 -15.84 -7.13
CA SER A 136 20.68 -15.89 -7.85
C SER A 136 20.64 -16.61 -9.21
N ASN A 137 19.67 -17.52 -9.41
CA ASN A 137 19.45 -18.21 -10.67
C ASN A 137 18.48 -17.47 -11.62
N GLY A 138 18.03 -16.26 -11.27
CA GLY A 138 17.03 -15.48 -11.99
C GLY A 138 15.58 -15.93 -11.76
N GLY A 139 15.35 -16.97 -10.96
CA GLY A 139 14.02 -17.44 -10.60
C GLY A 139 13.31 -16.44 -9.69
N GLN A 140 12.07 -16.12 -10.04
CA GLN A 140 11.25 -15.15 -9.32
C GLN A 140 10.06 -15.78 -8.61
N SER A 141 9.66 -15.21 -7.48
CA SER A 141 8.43 -15.49 -6.76
C SER A 141 7.79 -14.21 -6.25
N ALA A 142 6.47 -14.16 -6.16
CA ALA A 142 5.75 -12.98 -5.67
C ALA A 142 4.67 -13.36 -4.66
N SER A 143 4.39 -12.44 -3.74
CA SER A 143 3.33 -12.56 -2.73
C SER A 143 2.55 -11.26 -2.65
N ALA A 144 1.22 -11.37 -2.51
CA ALA A 144 0.37 -10.23 -2.21
C ALA A 144 0.27 -10.03 -0.69
N TRP A 145 0.16 -8.78 -0.26
CA TRP A 145 0.12 -8.41 1.15
C TRP A 145 -0.70 -7.15 1.38
N TRP A 146 -1.05 -6.93 2.65
CA TRP A 146 -1.62 -5.67 3.13
C TRP A 146 -1.01 -5.32 4.49
N GLU A 147 -1.04 -4.03 4.83
CA GLU A 147 -0.52 -3.52 6.08
C GLU A 147 -1.32 -2.30 6.54
N TRP A 148 -1.45 -2.16 7.86
CA TRP A 148 -1.88 -0.91 8.48
C TRP A 148 -0.82 -0.47 9.50
N TYR A 149 0.24 0.14 9.00
CA TYR A 149 1.37 0.59 9.79
C TYR A 149 0.92 1.52 10.94
N PRO A 150 1.49 1.39 12.17
CA PRO A 150 2.66 0.58 12.54
C PRO A 150 2.37 -0.86 12.97
N GLU A 151 1.17 -1.38 12.71
CA GLU A 151 0.90 -2.81 12.93
C GLU A 151 1.63 -3.67 11.89
N ALA A 152 1.77 -4.96 12.17
CA ALA A 152 2.38 -5.92 11.26
C ALA A 152 1.67 -5.98 9.89
N ALA A 153 2.45 -6.21 8.83
CA ALA A 153 1.92 -6.58 7.53
C ALA A 153 1.45 -8.05 7.51
N PHE A 154 0.59 -8.40 6.57
CA PHE A 154 0.11 -9.77 6.38
C PHE A 154 0.26 -10.21 4.92
N ASN A 155 1.05 -11.26 4.69
CA ASN A 155 1.01 -11.98 3.41
C ASN A 155 -0.33 -12.71 3.26
N ILE A 156 -0.89 -12.67 2.05
CA ILE A 156 -2.16 -13.33 1.71
C ILE A 156 -1.85 -14.62 0.94
N ASP A 157 -1.63 -15.69 1.66
CA ASP A 157 -1.44 -17.02 1.08
C ASP A 157 -2.74 -17.48 0.40
N GLY A 158 -2.61 -18.06 -0.79
CA GLY A 158 -3.74 -18.51 -1.61
C GLY A 158 -4.20 -17.47 -2.63
N LEU A 159 -3.87 -16.18 -2.46
CA LEU A 159 -4.01 -15.19 -3.53
C LEU A 159 -2.86 -15.37 -4.53
N GLN A 160 -3.14 -16.05 -5.63
CA GLN A 160 -2.11 -16.32 -6.64
C GLN A 160 -1.69 -15.03 -7.33
N VAL A 161 -0.38 -14.78 -7.38
CA VAL A 161 0.26 -13.69 -8.12
C VAL A 161 1.53 -14.21 -8.77
N ARG A 162 1.89 -13.65 -9.93
CA ARG A 162 3.19 -13.88 -10.58
C ARG A 162 3.75 -12.56 -11.10
N PRO A 163 5.08 -12.43 -11.20
CA PRO A 163 5.72 -11.32 -11.92
C PRO A 163 5.06 -11.06 -13.28
N GLY A 164 4.74 -9.79 -13.56
CA GLY A 164 4.07 -9.33 -14.78
C GLY A 164 2.55 -9.48 -14.80
N ASP A 165 1.90 -10.10 -13.80
CA ASP A 165 0.44 -10.06 -13.69
C ASP A 165 -0.04 -8.63 -13.38
N TRP A 166 -1.16 -8.22 -13.96
CA TRP A 166 -1.88 -7.00 -13.58
C TRP A 166 -2.68 -7.22 -12.30
N MET A 167 -2.40 -6.36 -11.33
CA MET A 167 -3.10 -6.23 -10.08
C MET A 167 -3.97 -4.97 -10.11
N SER A 168 -5.07 -4.97 -9.37
CA SER A 168 -5.73 -3.75 -8.95
C SER A 168 -5.81 -3.70 -7.43
N VAL A 169 -5.50 -2.56 -6.85
CA VAL A 169 -5.69 -2.31 -5.42
C VAL A 169 -6.65 -1.14 -5.27
N ASN A 170 -7.70 -1.34 -4.48
CA ASN A 170 -8.67 -0.31 -4.12
C ASN A 170 -8.77 -0.23 -2.60
N ILE A 171 -8.40 0.90 -2.01
CA ILE A 171 -8.46 1.12 -0.56
C ILE A 171 -9.45 2.23 -0.27
N THR A 172 -10.45 1.94 0.57
CA THR A 172 -11.46 2.89 1.01
C THR A 172 -11.36 3.09 2.53
N ALA A 173 -11.09 4.31 2.98
CA ALA A 173 -11.14 4.67 4.39
C ALA A 173 -12.55 5.17 4.76
N THR A 174 -13.36 4.32 5.38
CA THR A 174 -14.75 4.68 5.77
C THR A 174 -14.75 5.69 6.92
N ASP A 175 -13.78 5.58 7.82
CA ASP A 175 -13.45 6.59 8.83
C ASP A 175 -11.93 6.60 9.06
N ALA A 176 -11.44 7.19 10.15
CA ALA A 176 -10.00 7.29 10.42
C ALA A 176 -9.37 5.97 10.92
N THR A 177 -10.18 4.99 11.32
CA THR A 177 -9.75 3.73 11.99
C THR A 177 -10.43 2.49 11.40
N THR A 178 -11.24 2.67 10.35
CA THR A 178 -11.92 1.61 9.61
C THR A 178 -11.66 1.79 8.12
N GLY A 179 -11.33 0.70 7.45
CA GLY A 179 -11.04 0.68 6.02
C GLY A 179 -11.49 -0.60 5.33
N THR A 180 -11.60 -0.54 4.01
CA THR A 180 -11.80 -1.70 3.15
C THR A 180 -10.73 -1.74 2.08
N ILE A 181 -10.05 -2.87 1.94
CA ILE A 181 -9.08 -3.12 0.87
C ILE A 181 -9.67 -4.16 -0.07
N VAL A 182 -9.61 -3.91 -1.37
CA VAL A 182 -9.89 -4.90 -2.41
C VAL A 182 -8.64 -5.09 -3.26
N ILE A 183 -8.10 -6.31 -3.29
CA ILE A 183 -6.94 -6.71 -4.09
C ILE A 183 -7.41 -7.72 -5.12
N THR A 184 -7.17 -7.44 -6.40
CA THR A 184 -7.66 -8.30 -7.49
C THR A 184 -6.53 -8.65 -8.46
N ASN A 185 -6.45 -9.93 -8.83
CA ASN A 185 -5.69 -10.42 -9.98
C ASN A 185 -6.69 -11.01 -10.98
N ALA A 186 -7.17 -10.17 -11.90
CA ALA A 186 -8.22 -10.57 -12.83
C ALA A 186 -7.76 -11.64 -13.82
N GLN A 187 -6.47 -11.65 -14.20
CA GLN A 187 -5.90 -12.66 -15.10
C GLN A 187 -5.91 -14.06 -14.47
N ARG A 188 -5.86 -14.15 -13.14
CA ARG A 188 -6.02 -15.40 -12.38
C ARG A 188 -7.42 -15.60 -11.82
N GLY A 189 -8.32 -14.65 -12.05
CA GLY A 189 -9.70 -14.67 -11.62
C GLY A 189 -9.89 -14.51 -10.12
N TYR A 190 -8.90 -14.04 -9.35
CA TYR A 190 -9.02 -13.90 -7.89
C TYR A 190 -9.29 -12.45 -7.48
N SER A 191 -10.16 -12.27 -6.49
CA SER A 191 -10.34 -10.99 -5.78
C SER A 191 -10.47 -11.27 -4.28
N VAL A 192 -9.80 -10.48 -3.45
CA VAL A 192 -9.87 -10.55 -1.99
C VAL A 192 -10.33 -9.21 -1.47
N THR A 193 -11.35 -9.23 -0.61
CA THR A 193 -11.83 -8.05 0.11
C THR A 193 -11.55 -8.20 1.59
N LEU A 194 -10.98 -7.17 2.20
CA LEU A 194 -10.67 -7.08 3.63
C LEU A 194 -11.45 -5.92 4.22
N VAL A 195 -12.33 -6.19 5.17
CA VAL A 195 -12.95 -5.15 6.00
C VAL A 195 -12.18 -5.08 7.31
N ILE A 196 -11.47 -3.98 7.52
CA ILE A 196 -10.52 -3.80 8.61
C ILE A 196 -11.06 -2.76 9.59
N THR A 197 -10.98 -3.05 10.88
CA THR A 197 -11.47 -2.20 11.97
C THR A 197 -10.44 -2.08 13.09
N ASN A 198 -10.51 -1.00 13.86
CA ASN A 198 -9.58 -0.66 14.94
C ASN A 198 -8.12 -0.48 14.45
N GLY A 199 -7.94 0.03 13.23
CA GLY A 199 -6.62 0.35 12.72
C GLY A 199 -6.02 1.61 13.35
N PRO A 200 -4.69 1.79 13.27
CA PRO A 200 -4.02 3.05 13.55
C PRO A 200 -4.72 4.24 12.86
N ARG A 201 -4.83 5.35 13.57
CA ARG A 201 -5.64 6.48 13.12
C ARG A 201 -5.00 7.16 11.90
N LEU A 202 -5.62 7.01 10.73
CA LEU A 202 -5.31 7.74 9.50
C LEU A 202 -5.53 9.24 9.65
N CYS A 203 -4.62 10.04 9.09
CA CYS A 203 -4.81 11.46 8.82
C CYS A 203 -5.69 11.69 7.59
N ARG A 204 -5.58 10.78 6.61
CA ARG A 204 -6.23 10.82 5.29
C ARG A 204 -5.86 12.06 4.49
N VAL A 205 -4.58 12.40 4.49
CA VAL A 205 -4.04 13.55 3.77
C VAL A 205 -3.22 13.15 2.56
N ASP A 206 -2.71 11.91 2.50
CA ASP A 206 -1.93 11.45 1.35
C ASP A 206 -2.63 10.29 0.61
N ALA A 207 -2.40 10.22 -0.70
CA ALA A 207 -2.70 9.07 -1.54
C ALA A 207 -1.43 8.70 -2.32
N GLU A 208 -1.06 7.43 -2.25
CA GLU A 208 0.28 6.95 -2.60
C GLU A 208 0.22 5.80 -3.62
N TRP A 209 1.13 5.83 -4.59
CA TRP A 209 1.33 4.78 -5.60
C TRP A 209 2.83 4.55 -5.80
N ILE A 210 3.37 3.53 -5.15
CA ILE A 210 4.81 3.43 -4.88
C ILE A 210 5.36 2.05 -5.26
N LEU A 211 6.57 2.05 -5.83
CA LEU A 211 7.51 0.93 -5.81
C LEU A 211 8.56 1.21 -4.73
N GLU A 212 8.82 0.23 -3.87
CA GLU A 212 9.60 0.39 -2.65
C GLU A 212 10.78 -0.59 -2.56
N ASP A 213 11.91 -0.05 -2.11
CA ASP A 213 13.06 -0.75 -1.54
C ASP A 213 12.94 -0.78 -0.01
N PHE A 214 12.13 -1.72 0.48
CA PHE A 214 11.64 -1.76 1.85
C PHE A 214 12.71 -2.23 2.85
N TYR A 215 12.40 -2.16 4.15
CA TYR A 215 13.27 -2.68 5.20
C TYR A 215 12.69 -3.95 5.82
N GLU A 216 13.52 -4.96 5.99
CA GLU A 216 13.21 -6.14 6.80
C GLU A 216 14.11 -6.12 8.04
N SER A 217 13.53 -6.25 9.25
CA SER A 217 14.31 -6.30 10.50
C SER A 217 15.32 -5.15 10.66
N ASP A 218 14.89 -3.92 10.36
CA ASP A 218 15.69 -2.68 10.39
C ASP A 218 16.82 -2.57 9.34
N GLU A 219 16.95 -3.54 8.43
CA GLU A 219 17.88 -3.49 7.30
C GLU A 219 17.15 -3.29 5.98
N GLN A 220 17.63 -2.36 5.15
CA GLN A 220 17.08 -2.17 3.80
C GLN A 220 17.42 -3.41 2.97
N VAL A 221 16.42 -3.94 2.24
CA VAL A 221 16.63 -5.11 1.40
C VAL A 221 17.50 -4.77 0.19
N ALA A 222 17.93 -5.79 -0.54
CA ALA A 222 18.68 -5.61 -1.77
C ALA A 222 17.73 -5.24 -2.92
N PHE A 223 17.74 -3.99 -3.40
CA PHE A 223 16.87 -3.55 -4.50
C PHE A 223 17.23 -4.16 -5.86
N ALA A 224 16.25 -4.73 -6.55
CA ALA A 224 16.43 -5.33 -7.88
C ALA A 224 16.43 -4.29 -9.02
N HIS A 225 16.80 -4.74 -10.23
CA HIS A 225 16.31 -4.11 -11.45
C HIS A 225 14.88 -4.60 -11.70
N PHE A 226 14.08 -3.78 -12.38
CA PHE A 226 12.72 -4.16 -12.77
C PHE A 226 12.43 -3.72 -14.21
N SER A 227 11.62 -4.53 -14.90
CA SER A 227 11.00 -4.15 -16.18
C SER A 227 10.17 -2.87 -15.99
N GLU A 228 10.01 -2.04 -17.04
CA GLU A 228 9.20 -0.82 -16.93
C GLU A 228 7.82 -1.11 -16.34
N MET A 229 7.45 -0.37 -15.29
CA MET A 229 6.20 -0.56 -14.56
C MET A 229 5.30 0.64 -14.73
N TRP A 230 4.01 0.40 -14.90
CA TRP A 230 3.00 1.44 -14.99
C TRP A 230 2.04 1.33 -13.82
N PHE A 231 1.71 2.48 -13.25
CA PHE A 231 0.49 2.65 -12.48
C PHE A 231 -0.55 3.28 -13.41
N VAL A 232 -1.66 2.59 -13.58
CA VAL A 232 -2.73 2.91 -14.54
C VAL A 232 -4.00 3.19 -13.76
N ASP A 233 -4.79 4.16 -14.23
CA ASP A 233 -5.98 4.66 -13.53
C ASP A 233 -5.70 5.03 -12.06
N ALA A 234 -4.53 5.60 -11.79
CA ALA A 234 -4.16 6.13 -10.49
C ALA A 234 -5.09 7.29 -10.11
N ALA A 235 -5.91 7.08 -9.09
CA ALA A 235 -6.91 8.04 -8.67
C ALA A 235 -7.22 7.94 -7.17
N ALA A 236 -7.53 9.07 -6.57
CA ALA A 236 -8.01 9.18 -5.20
C ALA A 236 -9.32 9.97 -5.16
N THR A 237 -10.25 9.57 -4.28
CA THR A 237 -11.46 10.35 -4.02
C THR A 237 -11.38 11.00 -2.65
N THR A 238 -11.83 12.25 -2.52
CA THR A 238 -11.93 12.93 -1.23
C THR A 238 -13.35 13.00 -0.69
N ALA A 239 -13.50 13.37 0.58
CA ALA A 239 -14.80 13.47 1.25
C ALA A 239 -15.80 14.47 0.60
N ARG A 240 -15.33 15.46 -0.17
CA ARG A 240 -16.18 16.37 -0.97
C ARG A 240 -16.57 15.80 -2.35
N GLY A 241 -16.15 14.58 -2.67
CA GLY A 241 -16.43 13.92 -3.95
C GLY A 241 -15.50 14.33 -5.09
N ASN A 242 -14.38 14.99 -4.80
CA ASN A 242 -13.39 15.31 -5.82
C ASN A 242 -12.66 14.02 -6.20
N ASN A 243 -12.52 13.76 -7.51
CA ASN A 243 -11.56 12.79 -8.01
C ASN A 243 -10.23 13.51 -8.26
N ILE A 244 -9.16 13.04 -7.65
CA ILE A 244 -7.81 13.60 -7.73
C ILE A 244 -6.93 12.54 -8.39
N GLY A 245 -6.30 12.90 -9.49
CA GLY A 245 -5.30 12.07 -10.15
C GLY A 245 -3.88 12.42 -9.69
N ILE A 246 -2.90 12.23 -10.57
CA ILE A 246 -1.50 12.52 -10.29
C ILE A 246 -1.04 13.92 -10.69
N ASP A 247 -1.85 14.70 -11.41
CA ASP A 247 -1.49 16.09 -11.76
C ASP A 247 -1.20 16.87 -10.46
N GLY A 248 0.00 17.44 -10.37
CA GLY A 248 0.43 18.19 -9.20
C GLY A 248 0.85 17.33 -8.00
N ALA A 249 0.86 16.00 -8.14
CA ALA A 249 1.45 15.11 -7.14
C ALA A 249 2.96 15.37 -7.04
N THR A 250 3.54 14.92 -5.94
CA THR A 250 5.00 14.81 -5.82
C THR A 250 5.43 13.52 -6.53
N MET A 251 6.25 13.63 -7.58
CA MET A 251 6.92 12.48 -8.18
C MET A 251 8.18 12.14 -7.38
N VAL A 252 8.18 10.97 -6.76
CA VAL A 252 9.24 10.48 -5.88
C VAL A 252 10.20 9.62 -6.68
N HIS A 253 11.50 9.94 -6.64
CA HIS A 253 12.56 9.13 -7.25
C HIS A 253 13.35 8.42 -6.15
N LEU A 254 13.63 7.13 -6.35
CA LEU A 254 14.45 6.36 -5.43
C LEU A 254 15.93 6.61 -5.73
N GLN A 255 16.65 7.05 -4.71
CA GLN A 255 18.05 7.39 -4.77
C GLN A 255 18.81 6.65 -3.67
N GLY A 256 19.85 5.90 -4.06
CA GLY A 256 20.76 5.26 -3.12
C GLY A 256 21.62 6.28 -2.36
N ASP A 257 22.28 5.83 -1.29
CA ASP A 257 23.12 6.67 -0.43
C ASP A 257 24.27 7.38 -1.16
N ASP A 258 24.73 6.83 -2.29
CA ASP A 258 25.76 7.41 -3.15
C ASP A 258 25.24 8.52 -4.09
N GLY A 259 23.93 8.79 -4.06
CA GLY A 259 23.27 9.75 -4.94
C GLY A 259 22.83 9.16 -6.28
N THR A 260 23.05 7.87 -6.54
CA THR A 260 22.61 7.21 -7.76
C THR A 260 21.09 7.05 -7.74
N VAL A 261 20.41 7.55 -8.76
CA VAL A 261 18.98 7.28 -8.96
C VAL A 261 18.83 5.82 -9.40
N LEU A 262 18.10 5.03 -8.64
CA LEU A 262 17.84 3.60 -8.91
C LEU A 262 16.44 3.38 -9.53
N CYS A 263 15.51 4.30 -9.26
CA CYS A 263 14.19 4.34 -9.89
C CYS A 263 13.72 5.79 -10.08
N SER A 264 13.12 6.09 -11.23
CA SER A 264 12.45 7.36 -11.50
C SER A 264 10.98 7.17 -11.81
N ALA A 265 10.14 8.09 -11.33
CA ALA A 265 8.72 8.16 -11.67
C ALA A 265 8.44 9.36 -12.59
N GLU A 266 7.63 9.16 -13.63
CA GLU A 266 7.26 10.20 -14.61
C GLU A 266 5.78 10.10 -15.00
N GLY A 267 5.04 11.19 -14.84
CA GLY A 267 3.65 11.29 -15.28
C GLY A 267 3.52 11.24 -16.81
N TYR A 268 2.54 10.48 -17.30
CA TYR A 268 2.14 10.45 -18.71
C TYR A 268 0.89 11.32 -18.93
N ASP A 269 -0.12 11.16 -18.09
CA ASP A 269 -1.30 12.00 -17.96
C ASP A 269 -1.81 11.97 -16.51
N ASN A 270 -2.92 12.66 -16.21
CA ASN A 270 -3.44 12.77 -14.85
C ASN A 270 -3.85 11.43 -14.18
N ALA A 271 -3.88 10.31 -14.90
CA ALA A 271 -4.26 9.01 -14.34
C ALA A 271 -3.16 7.95 -14.50
N ASN A 272 -2.11 8.23 -15.27
CA ASN A 272 -1.14 7.22 -15.66
C ASN A 272 0.28 7.77 -15.49
N PHE A 273 1.13 7.00 -14.83
CA PHE A 273 2.57 7.27 -14.75
C PHE A 273 3.39 6.00 -14.84
N VAL A 274 4.66 6.19 -15.16
CA VAL A 274 5.60 5.13 -15.41
C VAL A 274 6.78 5.21 -14.46
N LEU A 275 7.22 4.04 -14.00
CA LEU A 275 8.42 3.82 -13.23
C LEU A 275 9.49 3.17 -14.10
N ARG A 276 10.70 3.72 -14.05
CA ARG A 276 11.85 3.20 -14.79
C ARG A 276 12.98 2.87 -13.84
N SER A 277 13.52 1.67 -14.01
CA SER A 277 14.70 1.19 -13.31
C SER A 277 15.96 1.80 -13.92
N HIS A 278 16.88 2.24 -13.06
CA HIS A 278 18.16 2.84 -13.42
C HIS A 278 19.31 2.14 -12.71
N GLY A 279 20.54 2.46 -13.14
CA GLY A 279 21.79 1.85 -12.67
C GLY A 279 22.19 0.61 -13.46
#